data_AF-A0A2H0Z126-F1
#
_entry.id   AF-A0A2H0Z126-F1
#
_cell.length_a   1.000
_cell.length_b   1.000
_cell.length_c   1.000
_cell.angle_alpha   90.00
_cell.angle_beta   90.00
_cell.angle_gamma   90.00
#
_symmetry.space_group_name_H-M   'P 1'
#
loop_
_entity.id
_entity.type
_entity.pdbx_description
1 polymer ?
#
loop_
_entity_poly.entity_id
_entity_poly.type
_entity_poly.pdbx_seq_one_letter_code
_entity_poly.pdbx_strand_id
1 'polypeptide(L)' 'MDVVKELNVKYVTNTLGEKTEVILPIGDFENLLEDLEDLALAAERKDEPTVEFEKLKDELKKDDLL' A
#
# COMPACT_ATOMS: atom_id res chain seq x y z
N MET A 1 -0.45 11.97 -8.67
CA MET A 1 -0.79 13.01 -7.66
C MET A 1 -2.30 13.10 -7.42
N ASP A 2 -3.08 12.09 -7.83
CA ASP A 2 -4.54 12.07 -7.65
C ASP A 2 -5.00 11.23 -6.45
N VAL A 3 -4.16 10.30 -5.95
CA VAL A 3 -4.46 9.53 -4.72
C VAL A 3 -4.70 10.45 -3.52
N VAL A 4 -3.91 11.52 -3.40
CA VAL A 4 -4.04 12.49 -2.28
C VAL A 4 -5.33 13.32 -2.38
N LYS A 5 -5.99 13.40 -3.55
CA LYS A 5 -7.26 14.12 -3.69
C LYS A 5 -8.44 13.34 -3.12
N GLU A 6 -8.33 12.02 -2.99
CA GLU A 6 -9.39 11.18 -2.42
C GLU A 6 -9.31 11.10 -0.90
N LEU A 7 -8.14 11.36 -0.31
CA LEU A 7 -7.95 11.43 1.13
C LEU A 7 -8.58 12.72 1.68
N ASN A 8 -9.37 12.60 2.75
CA ASN A 8 -10.09 13.73 3.37
C ASN A 8 -9.15 14.58 4.25
N VAL A 9 -8.12 15.12 3.63
CA VAL A 9 -7.00 15.77 4.30
C VAL A 9 -7.38 17.14 4.86
N LYS A 10 -7.01 17.38 6.12
CA LYS A 10 -6.88 18.72 6.71
C LYS A 10 -5.42 19.05 6.94
N TYR A 11 -5.09 20.34 6.90
CA TYR A 11 -3.71 20.81 7.08
C TYR A 11 -3.60 21.68 8.33
N VAL A 12 -2.51 21.51 9.06
CA VAL A 12 -2.08 22.45 10.11
C VAL A 12 -1.06 23.40 9.50
N THR A 13 -1.21 24.70 9.77
CA THR A 13 -0.32 25.74 9.25
C THR A 13 0.36 26.51 10.36
N ASN A 14 1.62 26.87 10.14
CA ASN A 14 2.35 27.77 11.03
C ASN A 14 1.88 29.24 10.90
N THR A 15 2.50 30.16 11.64
CA THR A 15 2.15 31.60 11.62
C THR A 15 2.44 32.30 10.30
N LEU A 16 3.26 31.70 9.42
CA LEU A 16 3.54 32.20 8.08
C LEU A 16 2.54 31.65 7.04
N GLY A 17 1.62 30.77 7.46
CA GLY A 17 0.65 30.12 6.58
C GLY A 17 1.19 28.88 5.85
N GLU A 18 2.39 28.41 6.20
CA GLU A 18 2.99 27.23 5.59
C GLU A 18 2.41 25.97 6.22
N LYS A 19 2.09 24.96 5.38
CA LYS A 19 1.57 23.67 5.84
C LYS A 19 2.70 22.86 6.47
N THR A 20 2.59 22.54 7.75
CA THR A 20 3.62 21.84 8.53
C THR A 20 3.22 20.41 8.85
N GLU A 21 1.92 20.17 9.07
CA GLU A 21 1.39 18.84 9.36
C GLU A 21 0.09 18.57 8.60
N VAL A 22 -0.28 17.29 8.58
CA VAL A 22 -1.49 16.77 7.98
C VAL A 22 -2.34 16.06 9.04
N ILE A 23 -3.66 16.23 8.96
CA ILE A 23 -4.62 15.49 9.77
C ILE A 23 -5.50 14.68 8.81
N LEU A 24 -5.54 13.37 9.03
CA LEU A 24 -6.36 12.42 8.29
C LEU A 24 -7.40 11.78 9.23
N PRO A 25 -8.60 11.45 8.73
CA PRO A 25 -9.44 10.46 9.40
C PRO A 25 -8.65 9.17 9.62
N ILE A 26 -8.89 8.47 10.73
CA ILE A 26 -8.11 7.29 11.10
C ILE A 26 -8.16 6.20 10.02
N GLY A 27 -9.34 5.93 9.43
CA GLY A 27 -9.46 4.96 8.35
C GLY A 27 -8.70 5.33 7.08
N ASP A 28 -8.66 6.62 6.72
CA ASP A 28 -7.88 7.10 5.57
C ASP A 28 -6.37 6.94 5.83
N PHE A 29 -5.93 7.10 7.08
CA PHE A 29 -4.53 6.87 7.47
C PHE A 29 -4.16 5.38 7.47
N GLU A 30 -5.01 4.52 8.01
CA GLU A 30 -4.81 3.06 8.04
C GLU A 30 -4.75 2.49 6.61
N ASN A 31 -5.67 2.89 5.73
CA ASN A 31 -5.66 2.49 4.32
C ASN A 31 -4.38 2.98 3.61
N LEU A 32 -3.92 4.20 3.91
CA LEU A 32 -2.67 4.70 3.32
C LEU A 32 -1.45 3.87 3.77
N LEU A 33 -1.43 3.40 5.02
CA LEU A 33 -0.38 2.50 5.48
C LEU A 33 -0.44 1.15 4.77
N GLU A 34 -1.63 0.57 4.60
CA GLU A 34 -1.85 -0.68 3.85
C GLU A 34 -1.35 -0.55 2.39
N ASP A 35 -1.73 0.52 1.70
CA ASP A 35 -1.27 0.79 0.32
C ASP A 35 0.26 0.89 0.24
N LEU A 36 0.91 1.50 1.23
CA LEU A 36 2.37 1.61 1.29
C LEU A 36 3.04 0.25 1.54
N GLU A 37 2.46 -0.59 2.38
CA GLU A 37 2.93 -1.95 2.63
C GLU A 37 2.84 -2.81 1.37
N ASP A 38 1.71 -2.74 0.65
CA ASP A 38 1.54 -3.44 -0.63
C ASP A 38 2.56 -3.00 -1.69
N LEU A 39 2.80 -1.69 -1.79
CA LEU A 39 3.80 -1.14 -2.72
C LEU A 39 5.22 -1.56 -2.33
N ALA A 40 5.54 -1.59 -1.04
CA ALA A 40 6.83 -2.08 -0.55
C ALA A 40 7.03 -3.56 -0.91
N LEU A 41 6.02 -4.40 -0.64
CA LEU A 41 6.06 -5.82 -0.97
C LEU A 41 6.23 -6.05 -2.48
N ALA A 42 5.51 -5.29 -3.31
CA ALA A 42 5.66 -5.35 -4.76
C ALA A 42 7.06 -4.95 -5.23
N ALA A 43 7.67 -3.94 -4.60
CA ALA A 43 9.03 -3.49 -4.91
C ALA A 43 10.08 -4.52 -4.48
N GLU A 44 9.93 -5.14 -3.31
CA GLU A 44 10.83 -6.19 -2.81
C GLU A 44 10.80 -7.43 -3.70
N ARG A 45 9.61 -7.82 -4.18
CA ARG A 45 9.40 -8.98 -5.04
C ARG A 45 9.64 -8.70 -6.54
N LYS A 46 10.00 -7.47 -6.91
CA LYS A 46 10.10 -7.03 -8.32
C LYS A 46 11.04 -7.90 -9.16
N ASP A 47 12.18 -8.29 -8.58
CA ASP A 47 13.22 -9.07 -9.26
C ASP A 47 13.20 -10.55 -8.85
N GLU A 48 12.17 -11.00 -8.13
CA GLU A 48 11.99 -12.41 -7.76
C GLU A 48 11.72 -13.26 -9.01
N PRO A 49 12.40 -14.41 -9.18
CA PRO A 49 12.13 -15.30 -10.30
C PRO A 49 10.66 -15.74 -10.34
N THR A 50 10.08 -15.77 -11.54
CA THR A 50 8.74 -16.33 -11.73
C THR A 50 8.76 -17.85 -11.74
N VAL A 51 7.61 -18.46 -11.48
CA VAL A 51 7.38 -19.90 -11.62
C VAL A 51 6.30 -20.17 -12.66
N GLU A 52 6.37 -21.34 -13.31
CA GLU A 52 5.32 -21.80 -14.22
C GLU A 52 4.01 -22.02 -13.47
N PHE A 53 2.89 -21.65 -14.09
CA PHE A 53 1.57 -21.70 -13.45
C PHE A 53 1.16 -23.11 -13.00
N GLU A 54 1.47 -24.13 -13.79
CA GLU A 54 1.15 -25.53 -13.43
C GLU A 54 1.99 -26.01 -12.25
N LYS A 55 3.24 -25.55 -12.13
CA LYS A 55 4.07 -25.83 -10.95
C LYS A 55 3.46 -25.22 -9.69
N LEU A 56 3.00 -23.97 -9.76
CA LEU A 56 2.31 -23.31 -8.65
C LEU A 56 1.04 -24.08 -8.23
N LYS A 57 0.22 -24.54 -9.17
CA LYS A 57 -0.98 -25.33 -8.88
C LYS A 57 -0.67 -26.65 -8.19
N ASP A 58 0.35 -27.36 -8.66
CA ASP A 58 0.75 -28.63 -8.07
C ASP A 58 1.24 -28.44 -6.63
N GLU A 59 1.98 -27.35 -6.36
CA GLU A 59 2.39 -26.96 -5.00
C GLU A 59 1.17 -26.63 -4.11
N LEU A 60 0.21 -25.83 -4.59
CA LEU A 60 -0.99 -25.50 -3.82
C LEU A 60 -1.88 -26.71 -3.49
N LYS A 61 -2.07 -27.64 -4.43
CA LYS A 61 -2.81 -28.89 -4.19
C LYS A 61 -2.11 -29.78 -3.17
N LYS A 62 -0.77 -29.84 -3.24
CA LYS A 62 0.05 -30.62 -2.30
C LYS A 62 -0.10 -30.09 -0.87
N ASP A 63 -0.26 -28.78 -0.73
CA ASP A 63 -0.44 -28.11 0.56
C ASP A 63 -1.91 -28.03 1.03
N ASP A 64 -2.85 -28.66 0.31
CA ASP A 64 -4.30 -28.66 0.57
C ASP A 64 -4.92 -27.23 0.59
N LEU A 65 -4.32 -26.32 -0.19
CA LEU A 65 -4.78 -24.94 -0.38
C LEU A 65 -5.64 -24.78 -1.64
N LEU A 66 -5.75 -25.82 -2.47
CA LEU A 66 -6.51 -25.87 -3.73
C LEU A 66 -7.07 -27.27 -4.00
#